data_AF-A0A0F5PB58-F1
#
_entry.id   AF-A0A0F5PB58-F1
#
_cell.length_a   1.000
_cell.length_b   1.000
_cell.length_c   1.000
_cell.angle_alpha   90.00
_cell.angle_beta   90.00
_cell.angle_gamma   90.00
#
_symmetry.space_group_name_H-M   'P 1'
#
loop_
_entity.id
_entity.type
_entity.pdbx_description
1 polymer ?
#
loop_
_entity_poly.entity_id
_entity_poly.type
_entity_poly.pdbx_seq_one_letter_code
_entity_poly.pdbx_strand_id
1 'polypeptide(L)'
;MKTAIVAALLLGCASPAAARSIGERIADLPDEQKAAVAVSAIDAAWTVRCLDRGTCREVGPMALAFGQHPNAAQVIGTRMGTIILSSVAVSIVQDRDPGAARTIARVNLIVTGTTIGIHFKREF
;
A
#
# COMPACT_ATOMS: atom_id res chain seq x y z
N MET A 1 -23.92 -5.56 3.19
CA MET A 1 -22.56 -5.22 3.68
C MET A 1 -21.71 -4.38 2.70
N LYS A 2 -21.97 -4.34 1.38
CA LYS A 2 -21.16 -3.56 0.41
C LYS A 2 -21.40 -2.04 0.43
N THR A 3 -22.54 -1.58 0.95
CA THR A 3 -22.93 -0.15 0.96
C THR A 3 -22.32 0.67 2.10
N ALA A 4 -21.87 0.02 3.18
CA ALA A 4 -21.33 0.72 4.35
C ALA A 4 -19.92 1.33 4.11
N ILE A 5 -19.11 0.69 3.25
CA ILE A 5 -17.72 1.12 3.00
C ILE A 5 -17.68 2.42 2.18
N VAL A 6 -18.60 2.60 1.23
CA VAL A 6 -18.70 3.83 0.41
C VAL A 6 -19.22 5.01 1.24
N ALA A 7 -20.16 4.76 2.16
CA ALA A 7 -20.68 5.79 3.06
C ALA A 7 -19.62 6.29 4.06
N ALA A 8 -18.74 5.40 4.54
CA ALA A 8 -17.64 5.76 5.44
C ALA A 8 -16.59 6.67 4.76
N LEU A 9 -16.38 6.54 3.44
CA LEU A 9 -15.52 7.42 2.66
C LEU A 9 -16.12 8.83 2.49
N LEU A 10 -17.44 8.93 2.27
CA LEU A 10 -18.14 10.21 2.05
C LEU A 10 -18.37 11.00 3.36
N LEU A 11 -18.54 10.33 4.50
CA LEU A 11 -18.57 10.97 5.82
C LEU A 11 -17.18 11.47 6.25
N GLY A 12 -16.12 11.10 5.51
CA GLY A 12 -14.73 11.56 5.58
C GLY A 12 -14.53 13.05 5.84
N CYS A 13 -15.33 13.88 5.16
CA CYS A 13 -15.05 15.30 5.00
C CYS A 13 -15.50 16.20 6.16
N ALA A 14 -16.19 15.66 7.18
CA ALA A 14 -16.78 16.46 8.27
C ALA A 14 -16.14 16.21 9.66
N SER A 15 -15.14 15.33 9.76
CA SER A 15 -14.46 15.05 11.04
C SER A 15 -13.26 15.99 11.24
N PRO A 16 -12.81 16.26 12.48
CA PRO A 16 -11.64 17.09 12.79
C PRO A 16 -10.31 16.37 12.44
N ALA A 17 -10.27 15.71 11.28
CA ALA A 17 -9.10 15.06 10.71
C ALA A 17 -8.00 16.06 10.32
N ALA A 18 -8.28 17.38 10.37
CA ALA A 18 -7.36 18.44 10.04
C ALA A 18 -6.28 18.74 11.12
N ALA A 19 -6.39 18.20 12.34
CA ALA A 19 -5.52 18.61 13.45
C ALA A 19 -4.25 17.76 13.64
N ARG A 20 -4.19 16.54 13.09
CA ARG A 20 -3.03 15.64 13.25
C ARG A 20 -2.09 15.72 12.06
N SER A 21 -0.80 15.92 12.35
CA SER A 21 0.25 15.90 11.33
C SER A 21 0.36 14.51 10.70
N ILE A 22 0.86 14.43 9.46
CA ILE A 22 1.13 13.16 8.78
C ILE A 22 2.09 12.29 9.61
N GLY A 23 3.07 12.92 10.30
CA GLY A 23 4.00 12.22 11.18
C GLY A 23 3.32 11.51 12.36
N GLU A 24 2.40 12.18 13.05
CA GLU A 24 1.62 11.58 14.14
C GLU A 24 0.73 10.44 13.64
N ARG A 25 0.10 10.64 12.48
CA ARG A 25 -0.73 9.60 11.86
C ARG A 25 0.06 8.35 11.51
N ILE A 26 1.30 8.50 11.04
CA ILE A 26 2.20 7.37 10.74
C ILE A 26 2.65 6.65 12.02
N ALA A 27 2.95 7.39 13.09
CA ALA A 27 3.37 6.81 14.36
C ALA A 27 2.28 5.91 14.98
N ASP A 28 1.01 6.33 14.87
CA ASP A 28 -0.16 5.64 15.41
C ASP A 28 -0.74 4.54 14.49
N LEU A 29 -0.11 4.26 13.34
CA LEU A 29 -0.60 3.19 12.45
C LEU A 29 -0.61 1.82 13.15
N PRO A 30 -1.57 0.94 12.82
CA PRO A 30 -1.57 -0.43 13.30
C PRO A 30 -0.29 -1.16 12.88
N ASP A 31 0.19 -2.06 13.72
CA ASP A 31 1.41 -2.83 13.44
C ASP A 31 1.31 -3.61 12.12
N GLU A 32 0.11 -4.08 11.76
CA GLU A 32 -0.12 -4.76 10.49
C GLU A 32 0.09 -3.84 9.28
N GLN A 33 -0.26 -2.54 9.40
CA GLN A 33 -0.02 -1.57 8.34
C GLN A 33 1.48 -1.22 8.27
N LYS A 34 2.16 -1.09 9.41
CA LYS A 34 3.62 -0.90 9.44
C LYS A 34 4.35 -2.07 8.79
N ALA A 35 3.91 -3.30 9.06
CA ALA A 35 4.42 -4.49 8.40
C ALA A 35 4.15 -4.46 6.89
N ALA A 36 2.94 -4.07 6.45
CA ALA A 36 2.61 -3.96 5.03
C ALA A 36 3.51 -2.93 4.32
N VAL A 37 3.84 -1.81 4.96
CA VAL A 37 4.77 -0.79 4.44
C VAL A 37 6.18 -1.37 4.30
N ALA A 38 6.69 -2.04 5.34
CA ALA A 38 8.02 -2.65 5.30
C ALA A 38 8.13 -3.70 4.18
N VAL A 39 7.12 -4.57 4.08
CA VAL A 39 7.02 -5.60 3.04
C VAL A 39 6.95 -4.97 1.64
N SER A 40 6.18 -3.89 1.46
CA SER A 40 6.12 -3.17 0.18
C SER A 40 7.44 -2.47 -0.17
N ALA A 41 8.22 -2.01 0.81
CA ALA A 41 9.53 -1.39 0.56
C ALA A 41 10.56 -2.44 0.11
N ILE A 42 10.55 -3.62 0.72
CA ILE A 42 11.40 -4.75 0.30
C ILE A 42 11.05 -5.19 -1.12
N ASP A 43 9.76 -5.32 -1.44
CA ASP A 43 9.28 -5.63 -2.79
C ASP A 43 9.77 -4.59 -3.81
N ALA A 44 9.63 -3.29 -3.52
CA ALA A 44 10.11 -2.24 -4.41
C ALA A 44 11.61 -2.34 -4.68
N ALA A 45 12.43 -2.56 -3.64
CA ALA A 45 13.87 -2.73 -3.79
C ALA A 45 14.23 -3.96 -4.62
N TRP A 46 13.51 -5.07 -4.42
CA TRP A 46 13.70 -6.29 -5.20
C TRP A 46 13.30 -6.11 -6.66
N THR A 47 12.11 -5.56 -6.93
CA THR A 47 11.63 -5.21 -8.28
C THR A 47 12.64 -4.36 -9.02
N VAL A 48 13.13 -3.28 -8.41
CA VAL A 48 14.11 -2.39 -9.06
C VAL A 48 15.36 -3.18 -9.44
N ARG A 49 15.88 -4.01 -8.54
CA ARG A 49 17.06 -4.82 -8.79
C ARG A 49 16.85 -5.87 -9.88
N CYS A 50 15.69 -6.53 -9.93
CA CYS A 50 15.42 -7.55 -10.93
C CYS A 50 15.18 -6.94 -12.32
N LEU A 51 14.53 -5.77 -12.39
CA LEU A 51 14.31 -5.04 -13.65
C LEU A 51 15.63 -4.51 -14.22
N ASP A 52 16.49 -3.96 -13.37
CA ASP A 52 17.81 -3.45 -13.75
C ASP A 52 18.72 -4.56 -14.30
N ARG A 53 18.61 -5.78 -13.75
CA ARG A 53 19.33 -6.97 -14.24
C ARG A 53 18.68 -7.62 -15.47
N GLY A 54 17.51 -7.15 -15.90
CA GLY A 54 16.75 -7.75 -17.00
C GLY A 54 16.24 -9.16 -16.71
N THR A 55 16.21 -9.59 -15.45
CA THR A 55 15.83 -10.96 -15.05
C THR A 55 14.33 -11.11 -14.80
N CYS A 56 13.60 -10.00 -14.68
CA CYS A 56 12.16 -9.99 -14.44
C CYS A 56 11.44 -8.99 -15.37
N ARG A 57 10.11 -9.06 -15.36
CA ARG A 57 9.21 -8.11 -16.01
C ARG A 57 8.11 -7.73 -15.04
N GLU A 58 7.76 -6.46 -15.01
CA GLU A 58 6.64 -6.04 -14.18
C GLU A 58 5.31 -6.53 -14.74
N VAL A 59 4.44 -6.96 -13.83
CA VAL A 59 3.12 -7.49 -14.14
C VAL A 59 2.07 -6.83 -13.26
N GLY A 60 0.92 -6.50 -13.84
CA GLY A 60 -0.19 -5.86 -13.12
C GLY A 60 -0.37 -4.38 -13.45
N PRO A 61 -1.00 -3.58 -12.57
CA PRO A 61 -1.41 -2.21 -12.87
C PRO A 61 -0.25 -1.28 -13.29
N MET A 62 0.94 -1.50 -12.71
CA MET A 62 2.14 -0.73 -13.07
C MET A 62 2.56 -1.00 -14.51
N ALA A 63 2.45 -2.25 -14.96
CA ALA A 63 2.77 -2.62 -16.33
C ALA A 63 1.79 -2.03 -17.36
N LEU A 64 0.53 -1.82 -16.96
CA LEU A 64 -0.46 -1.14 -17.78
C LEU A 64 -0.17 0.35 -17.94
N ALA A 65 0.38 1.00 -16.92
CA ALA A 65 0.67 2.44 -16.92
C ALA A 65 2.03 2.79 -17.54
N PHE A 66 3.06 1.97 -17.30
CA PHE A 66 4.45 2.29 -17.64
C PHE A 66 5.15 1.25 -18.53
N GLY A 67 4.46 0.16 -18.89
CA GLY A 67 5.03 -0.96 -19.64
C GLY A 67 5.70 -2.01 -18.75
N GLN A 68 6.19 -3.10 -19.35
CA GLN A 68 6.77 -4.26 -18.64
C GLN A 68 8.14 -3.99 -17.99
N HIS A 69 8.80 -2.89 -18.35
CA HIS A 69 10.11 -2.49 -17.84
C HIS A 69 10.08 -1.03 -17.34
N PRO A 70 9.33 -0.74 -16.26
CA PRO A 70 9.35 0.59 -15.69
C PRO A 70 10.75 0.90 -15.13
N ASN A 71 11.16 2.16 -15.21
CA ASN A 71 12.42 2.57 -14.59
C ASN A 71 12.29 2.60 -13.05
N ALA A 72 13.42 2.63 -12.36
CA ALA A 72 13.45 2.60 -10.89
C ALA A 72 12.63 3.72 -10.22
N ALA A 73 12.63 4.91 -10.81
CA ALA A 73 11.87 6.05 -10.30
C ALA A 73 10.36 5.83 -10.40
N GLN A 74 9.87 5.20 -11.48
CA GLN A 74 8.46 4.85 -11.64
C GLN A 74 8.02 3.80 -10.62
N VAL A 75 8.87 2.78 -10.37
CA VAL A 75 8.60 1.75 -9.36
C VAL A 75 8.53 2.39 -7.98
N ILE A 76 9.57 3.11 -7.57
CA ILE A 76 9.66 3.75 -6.24
C ILE A 76 8.52 4.75 -6.06
N GLY A 77 8.29 5.62 -7.05
CA GLY A 77 7.24 6.64 -6.99
C GLY A 77 5.84 6.05 -6.82
N THR A 78 5.53 5.01 -7.60
CA THR A 78 4.21 4.35 -7.51
C THR A 78 4.02 3.63 -6.17
N ARG A 79 5.07 2.96 -5.67
CA ARG A 79 5.01 2.24 -4.39
C ARG A 79 4.90 3.21 -3.21
N MET A 80 5.69 4.28 -3.20
CA MET A 80 5.60 5.33 -2.19
C MET A 80 4.23 6.01 -2.22
N GLY A 81 3.69 6.31 -3.40
CA GLY A 81 2.34 6.86 -3.55
C GLY A 81 1.27 5.94 -2.94
N THR A 82 1.38 4.64 -3.20
CA THR A 82 0.45 3.62 -2.67
C THR A 82 0.58 3.46 -1.15
N ILE A 83 1.80 3.50 -0.61
CA ILE A 83 2.08 3.47 0.83
C ILE A 83 1.44 4.68 1.52
N ILE A 84 1.65 5.88 0.98
CA ILE A 84 1.09 7.11 1.55
C ILE A 84 -0.44 7.05 1.50
N LEU A 85 -1.02 6.73 0.35
CA LEU A 85 -2.47 6.68 0.18
C LEU A 85 -3.13 5.65 1.09
N SER A 86 -2.57 4.43 1.18
CA SER A 86 -3.10 3.38 2.05
C SER A 86 -2.96 3.74 3.53
N SER A 87 -1.85 4.36 3.94
CA SER A 87 -1.64 4.80 5.32
C SER A 87 -2.60 5.90 5.72
N VAL A 88 -2.85 6.87 4.83
CA VAL A 88 -3.87 7.92 5.05
C VAL A 88 -5.26 7.31 5.13
N ALA A 89 -5.61 6.38 4.23
CA ALA A 89 -6.92 5.72 4.26
C ALA A 89 -7.14 4.93 5.56
N VAL A 90 -6.14 4.14 6.00
CA VAL A 90 -6.20 3.41 7.26
C VAL A 90 -6.31 4.37 8.45
N SER A 91 -5.55 5.46 8.45
CA SER A 91 -5.62 6.47 9.52
C SER A 91 -6.99 7.13 9.62
N ILE A 92 -7.62 7.49 8.49
CA ILE A 92 -8.98 8.03 8.47
C ILE A 92 -10.00 7.02 9.02
N VAL A 93 -9.85 5.74 8.67
CA VAL A 93 -10.74 4.69 9.19
C VAL A 93 -10.49 4.46 10.68
N GLN A 94 -9.24 4.50 11.13
CA GLN A 94 -8.87 4.29 12.54
C GLN A 94 -9.47 5.35 13.46
N ASP A 95 -9.57 6.60 13.00
CA ASP A 95 -10.22 7.70 13.74
C ASP A 95 -11.72 7.42 13.97
N ARG A 96 -12.36 6.53 13.19
CA ARG A 96 -13.79 6.18 13.32
C ARG A 96 -14.04 4.79 13.90
N ASP A 97 -13.29 3.80 13.44
CA ASP A 97 -13.42 2.39 13.79
C ASP A 97 -12.03 1.73 13.79
N PRO A 98 -11.37 1.59 14.96
CA PRO A 98 -10.06 0.98 15.05
C PRO A 98 -10.06 -0.52 14.71
N GLY A 99 -11.21 -1.20 14.87
CA GLY A 99 -11.35 -2.62 14.50
C GLY A 99 -11.37 -2.81 12.99
N ALA A 100 -12.12 -1.98 12.28
CA ALA A 100 -12.12 -1.95 10.82
C ALA A 100 -10.74 -1.57 10.26
N ALA A 101 -10.06 -0.59 10.84
CA ALA A 101 -8.72 -0.17 10.42
C ALA A 101 -7.70 -1.32 10.49
N ARG A 102 -7.69 -2.09 11.58
CA ARG A 102 -6.84 -3.29 11.72
C ARG A 102 -7.18 -4.36 10.70
N THR A 103 -8.46 -4.55 10.41
CA THR A 103 -8.91 -5.53 9.40
C THR A 103 -8.41 -5.13 8.01
N ILE A 104 -8.55 -3.86 7.63
CA ILE A 104 -8.03 -3.33 6.36
C ILE A 104 -6.51 -3.48 6.30
N ALA A 105 -5.80 -3.14 7.38
CA ALA A 105 -4.34 -3.29 7.46
C ALA A 105 -3.88 -4.75 7.27
N ARG A 106 -4.58 -5.72 7.87
CA ARG A 106 -4.33 -7.15 7.65
C ARG A 106 -4.58 -7.58 6.22
N VAL A 107 -5.68 -7.15 5.62
CA VAL A 107 -5.99 -7.45 4.22
C VAL A 107 -4.90 -6.88 3.32
N ASN A 108 -4.46 -5.64 3.54
CA ASN A 108 -3.33 -5.04 2.82
C ASN A 108 -2.06 -5.86 2.98
N LEU A 109 -1.70 -6.27 4.20
CA LEU A 109 -0.52 -7.10 4.45
C LEU A 109 -0.60 -8.43 3.69
N ILE A 110 -1.74 -9.11 3.72
CA ILE A 110 -1.95 -10.39 3.01
C ILE A 110 -1.84 -10.19 1.50
N VAL A 111 -2.49 -9.16 0.94
CA VAL A 111 -2.46 -8.89 -0.51
C VAL A 111 -1.04 -8.55 -0.95
N THR A 112 -0.34 -7.68 -0.24
CA THR A 112 1.06 -7.32 -0.54
C THR A 112 1.97 -8.53 -0.42
N GLY A 113 1.86 -9.31 0.66
CA GLY A 113 2.64 -10.53 0.87
C GLY A 113 2.39 -11.59 -0.21
N THR A 114 1.15 -11.74 -0.66
CA THR A 114 0.80 -12.69 -1.73
C THR A 114 1.37 -12.24 -3.08
N THR A 115 1.30 -10.95 -3.39
CA THR A 115 1.86 -10.38 -4.62
C THR A 115 3.37 -10.66 -4.71
N ILE A 116 4.07 -10.48 -3.59
CA ILE A 116 5.49 -10.82 -3.46
C ILE A 116 5.74 -12.31 -3.68
N GLY A 117 4.96 -13.18 -3.02
CA GLY A 117 5.11 -14.63 -3.18
C GLY A 117 4.94 -15.07 -4.64
N ILE A 118 4.04 -14.43 -5.39
CA ILE A 118 3.86 -14.68 -6.83
C ILE A 118 5.05 -14.18 -7.65
N HIS A 119 5.62 -13.01 -7.31
CA HIS A 119 6.82 -12.48 -7.98
C HIS A 119 8.02 -13.42 -7.76
N PHE A 120 8.28 -13.83 -6.52
CA PHE A 120 9.36 -14.78 -6.20
C PHE A 120 9.18 -16.13 -6.91
N LYS A 121 7.94 -16.67 -6.97
CA LYS A 121 7.68 -17.95 -7.65
C LYS A 121 7.89 -17.88 -9.17
N ARG A 122 7.83 -16.71 -9.80
CA ARG A 122 8.04 -16.57 -11.25
C ARG A 122 9.50 -16.36 -11.64
N GLU A 123 10.37 -16.05 -10.68
CA GLU A 123 11.81 -15.90 -10.89
C GLU A 123 12.60 -17.22 -10.70
N PHE A 124 11.99 -18.24 -10.08
CA PHE A 124 12.53 -19.59 -9.92
C PHE A 124 11.73 -20.59 -10.76
#